data_AF-A0A5B1L4A3-F1
#
_entry.id   AF-A0A5B1L4A3-F1
#
_cell.length_a   1.000
_cell.length_b   1.000
_cell.length_c   1.000
_cell.angle_alpha   90.00
_cell.angle_beta   90.00
_cell.angle_gamma   90.00
#
_symmetry.space_group_name_H-M   'P 1'
#
loop_
_entity.id
_entity.type
_entity.pdbx_description
1 polymer ?
#
loop_
_entity_poly.entity_id
_entity_poly.type
_entity_poly.pdbx_seq_one_letter_code
_entity_poly.pdbx_strand_id
1 'polypeptide(L)'
;NAIVRWFGIEPQEELRSARSSTELASLIQRSADVGTLDAESAELMEMSVEYGTRTAGETMTPRVRPRSRDDTARASPVTGRARETGHSRFPVRDETDAVV
;
A
#
# COMPACT_ATOMS: atom_id res chain seq x y z
N ASN A 1 -3.70 32.96 5.58
CA ASN A 1 -2.37 33.52 5.24
C ASN A 1 -2.49 34.73 4.32
N ALA A 2 -2.77 35.92 4.86
CA ALA A 2 -2.82 37.18 4.09
C ALA A 2 -1.50 37.97 4.14
N ILE A 3 -0.71 37.79 5.20
CA ILE A 3 0.53 38.55 5.47
C ILE A 3 1.66 38.18 4.49
N VAL A 4 1.76 36.90 4.10
CA VAL A 4 2.84 36.40 3.22
C VAL A 4 2.69 36.89 1.76
N ARG A 5 1.45 37.00 1.26
CA ARG A 5 1.16 37.51 -0.11
C ARG A 5 1.54 38.96 -0.32
N TRP A 6 1.64 39.75 0.76
CA TRP A 6 1.92 41.19 0.64
C TRP A 6 3.42 41.48 0.45
N PHE A 7 4.30 40.53 0.78
CA PHE A 7 5.75 40.68 0.64
C PHE A 7 6.30 40.16 -0.71
N GLY A 8 5.45 39.75 -1.65
CA GLY A 8 5.90 39.23 -2.95
C GLY A 8 6.69 37.92 -2.85
N ILE A 9 6.65 37.26 -1.69
CA ILE A 9 7.23 35.94 -1.45
C ILE A 9 6.10 34.93 -1.60
N GLU A 10 6.19 34.08 -2.61
CA GLU A 10 5.28 32.93 -2.74
C GLU A 10 5.43 32.04 -1.50
N PRO A 11 4.35 31.65 -0.80
CA PRO A 11 4.44 30.86 0.43
C PRO A 11 5.22 29.56 0.20
N GLN A 12 6.44 29.51 0.74
CA GLN A 12 7.35 28.37 0.74
C GLN A 12 7.00 27.38 1.87
N GLU A 13 5.73 26.97 1.97
CA GLU A 13 5.25 26.01 2.99
C GLU A 13 4.75 24.69 2.40
N GLU A 14 5.33 24.17 1.30
CA GLU A 14 5.07 22.77 0.87
C GLU A 14 6.30 22.02 0.33
N LEU A 15 7.53 22.46 0.68
CA LEU A 15 8.76 21.75 0.31
C LEU A 15 9.06 20.49 1.17
N ARG A 16 8.05 19.69 1.55
CA ARG A 16 8.26 18.43 2.29
C ARG A 16 7.72 17.16 1.64
N SER A 17 7.08 17.24 0.48
CA SER A 17 6.93 16.08 -0.41
C SER A 17 6.91 16.60 -1.83
N ALA A 18 7.73 16.07 -2.72
CA ALA A 18 7.97 16.64 -4.04
C ALA A 18 6.76 16.46 -4.99
N ARG A 19 5.62 17.11 -4.69
CA ARG A 19 4.22 16.99 -5.21
C ARG A 19 3.31 16.19 -4.26
N SER A 20 2.15 16.75 -3.94
CA SER A 20 1.09 16.04 -3.20
C SER A 20 0.59 14.85 -4.04
N SER A 21 0.17 13.77 -3.41
CA SER A 21 -0.34 12.57 -4.10
C SER A 21 -1.50 12.90 -5.03
N THR A 22 -2.41 13.78 -4.59
CA THR A 22 -3.53 14.28 -5.40
C THR A 22 -3.07 15.03 -6.65
N GLU A 23 -2.02 15.85 -6.53
CA GLU A 23 -1.49 16.60 -7.67
C GLU A 23 -0.77 15.67 -8.65
N LEU A 24 -0.04 14.68 -8.15
CA LEU A 24 0.59 13.67 -8.99
C LEU A 24 -0.43 12.82 -9.75
N ALA A 25 -1.52 12.39 -9.09
CA ALA A 25 -2.63 11.68 -9.75
C ALA A 25 -3.27 12.54 -10.86
N SER A 26 -3.47 13.83 -10.59
CA SER A 26 -4.02 14.78 -11.57
C SER A 26 -3.11 14.96 -12.79
N LEU A 27 -1.79 14.96 -12.59
CA LEU A 27 -0.80 15.04 -13.66
C LEU A 27 -0.74 13.75 -14.50
N ILE A 28 -0.86 12.57 -13.86
CA ILE A 28 -0.90 11.27 -14.54
C ILE A 28 -2.13 11.22 -15.45
N GLN A 29 -3.31 11.54 -14.92
CA GLN A 29 -4.56 11.58 -15.70
C GLN A 29 -4.43 12.52 -16.89
N ARG A 30 -3.95 13.75 -16.67
CA ARG A 30 -3.76 14.73 -17.75
C ARG A 30 -2.76 14.23 -18.79
N SER A 31 -1.70 13.55 -18.38
CA SER A 31 -0.68 13.00 -19.28
C SER A 31 -1.24 11.86 -20.15
N ALA A 32 -2.15 11.05 -19.60
CA ALA A 32 -2.89 10.05 -20.37
C ALA A 32 -3.83 10.71 -21.38
N ASP A 33 -4.59 11.73 -20.95
CA ASP A 33 -5.56 12.43 -21.79
C ASP A 33 -4.91 13.14 -22.99
N VAL A 34 -3.73 13.73 -22.81
CA VAL A 34 -2.98 14.40 -23.90
C VAL A 34 -2.07 13.45 -24.68
N GLY A 35 -2.09 12.14 -24.36
CA GLY A 35 -1.32 11.10 -25.04
C GLY A 35 0.18 11.13 -24.78
N THR A 36 0.64 11.84 -23.75
CA THR A 36 2.06 11.87 -23.36
C THR A 36 2.44 10.71 -22.43
N LEU A 37 1.45 9.97 -21.93
CA LEU A 37 1.59 8.72 -21.19
C LEU A 37 0.58 7.73 -21.77
N ASP A 38 1.00 6.50 -22.07
CA ASP A 38 0.07 5.47 -22.52
C ASP A 38 -0.84 5.01 -21.36
N ALA A 39 -1.99 4.43 -21.69
CA ALA A 39 -3.02 4.09 -20.72
C ALA A 39 -2.56 3.04 -19.69
N GLU A 40 -1.76 2.05 -20.09
CA GLU A 40 -1.26 1.00 -19.18
C GLU A 40 -0.28 1.60 -18.17
N SER A 41 0.65 2.44 -18.64
CA SER A 41 1.57 3.16 -17.76
C SER A 41 0.83 4.13 -16.83
N ALA A 42 -0.20 4.82 -17.33
CA ALA A 42 -1.02 5.71 -16.51
C ALA A 42 -1.74 4.97 -15.38
N GLU A 43 -2.36 3.83 -15.67
CA GLU A 43 -3.04 2.98 -14.69
C GLU A 43 -2.06 2.47 -13.62
N LEU A 44 -0.89 1.99 -14.02
CA LEU A 44 0.15 1.56 -13.09
C LEU A 44 0.66 2.69 -12.19
N MET A 45 0.84 3.89 -12.76
CA MET A 45 1.28 5.06 -11.99
C MET A 45 0.19 5.53 -11.02
N GLU A 46 -1.07 5.55 -11.43
CA GLU A 46 -2.19 5.90 -10.56
C GLU A 46 -2.30 4.93 -9.38
N MET A 47 -2.29 3.62 -9.65
CA MET A 47 -2.28 2.59 -8.62
C MET A 47 -1.07 2.72 -7.68
N SER A 48 0.11 3.11 -8.20
CA SER A 48 1.32 3.31 -7.38
C SER A 48 1.18 4.50 -6.43
N VAL A 49 0.59 5.60 -6.89
CA VAL A 49 0.31 6.78 -6.06
C VAL A 49 -0.71 6.45 -4.98
N GLU A 50 -1.78 5.75 -5.33
CA GLU A 50 -2.80 5.31 -4.38
C GLU A 50 -2.22 4.31 -3.37
N TYR A 51 -1.39 3.38 -3.81
CA TYR A 51 -0.74 2.42 -2.91
C TYR A 51 0.16 3.10 -1.87
N GLY A 52 0.89 4.14 -2.27
CA GLY A 52 1.78 4.89 -1.36
C GLY A 52 1.06 5.60 -0.22
N THR A 53 -0.24 5.88 -0.34
CA THR A 53 -1.04 6.51 0.72
C THR A 53 -1.78 5.51 1.59
N ARG A 54 -1.85 4.22 1.19
CA ARG A 54 -2.53 3.18 1.96
C ARG A 54 -1.76 2.79 3.22
N THR A 55 -2.50 2.58 4.28
CA THR A 55 -2.04 2.01 5.54
C THR A 55 -2.00 0.48 5.46
N ALA A 56 -1.23 -0.15 6.35
CA ALA A 56 -1.23 -1.60 6.49
C ALA A 56 -2.64 -2.15 6.77
N GLY A 57 -3.49 -1.39 7.48
CA GLY A 57 -4.87 -1.75 7.78
C GLY A 57 -5.76 -1.96 6.56
N GLU A 58 -5.56 -1.17 5.53
CA GLU A 58 -6.38 -1.20 4.32
C GLU A 58 -6.04 -2.36 3.39
N THR A 59 -4.82 -2.92 3.51
CA THR A 59 -4.33 -3.99 2.63
C THR A 59 -4.14 -5.34 3.35
N MET A 60 -3.99 -5.35 4.67
CA MET A 60 -3.75 -6.59 5.41
C MET A 60 -4.95 -7.54 5.36
N THR A 61 -4.68 -8.85 5.41
CA THR A 61 -5.73 -9.83 5.72
C THR A 61 -6.09 -9.73 7.21
N PRO A 62 -7.36 -9.52 7.59
CA PRO A 62 -7.75 -9.40 9.00
C PRO A 62 -7.32 -10.61 9.82
N ARG A 63 -6.81 -10.36 11.04
CA ARG A 63 -6.16 -11.35 11.92
C ARG A 63 -6.95 -12.65 12.18
N VAL A 64 -8.29 -12.62 12.07
CA VAL A 64 -9.14 -13.80 12.29
C VAL A 64 -9.33 -14.69 11.04
N ARG A 65 -8.92 -14.22 9.86
CA ARG A 65 -9.09 -14.92 8.58
C ARG A 65 -7.93 -15.81 8.13
N PRO A 66 -6.64 -15.51 8.40
CA PRO A 66 -5.56 -16.34 7.88
C PRO A 66 -5.58 -17.73 8.53
N ARG A 67 -5.24 -18.75 7.73
CA ARG A 67 -5.00 -20.10 8.23
C ARG A 67 -3.67 -20.12 8.98
N SER A 68 -3.72 -20.10 10.30
CA SER A 68 -2.55 -20.19 11.17
C SER A 68 -2.23 -21.62 11.59
N ARG A 69 -1.06 -21.80 12.20
CA ARG A 69 -0.65 -23.01 12.92
C ARG A 69 -0.36 -22.66 14.36
N ASP A 70 -0.59 -23.62 15.25
CA ASP A 70 -0.09 -23.57 16.62
C ASP A 70 1.41 -23.90 16.64
N ASP A 71 2.18 -23.28 17.52
CA ASP A 71 3.63 -23.47 17.66
C ASP A 71 4.01 -24.88 18.13
N THR A 72 3.13 -25.55 18.86
CA THR A 72 3.28 -26.95 19.27
C THR A 72 2.80 -27.94 18.22
N ALA A 73 2.12 -27.48 17.16
CA ALA A 73 1.62 -28.37 16.13
C ALA A 73 2.77 -29.10 15.46
N ARG A 74 2.71 -30.44 15.46
CA ARG A 74 3.64 -31.29 14.69
C ARG A 74 3.81 -30.72 13.28
N ALA A 75 5.03 -30.80 12.75
CA ALA A 75 5.36 -30.40 11.39
C ALA A 75 4.73 -31.33 10.32
N SER A 76 3.42 -31.65 10.45
CA SER A 76 2.60 -32.20 9.37
C SER A 76 2.98 -31.49 8.07
N PRO A 77 3.15 -32.21 6.94
CA PRO A 77 3.83 -31.65 5.78
C PRO A 77 3.25 -30.30 5.42
N VAL A 78 4.01 -29.22 5.62
CA VAL A 78 3.58 -27.85 5.27
C VAL A 78 3.21 -27.80 3.79
N THR A 79 3.87 -28.62 2.98
CA THR A 79 3.56 -28.88 1.57
C THR A 79 2.14 -29.41 1.34
N GLY A 80 1.62 -30.28 2.21
CA GLY A 80 0.24 -30.78 2.12
C GLY A 80 -0.75 -29.64 2.32
N ARG A 81 -0.56 -28.85 3.38
CA ARG A 81 -1.36 -27.64 3.65
C ARG A 81 -1.27 -26.62 2.51
N ALA A 82 -0.08 -26.40 1.97
CA ALA A 82 0.12 -25.47 0.85
C ALA A 82 -0.66 -25.90 -0.40
N ARG A 83 -0.74 -27.21 -0.68
CA ARG A 83 -1.56 -27.75 -1.78
C ARG A 83 -3.05 -27.62 -1.51
N GLU A 84 -3.48 -27.87 -0.28
CA GLU A 84 -4.90 -27.79 0.12
C GLU A 84 -5.44 -26.36 0.12
N THR A 85 -4.64 -25.38 0.56
CA THR A 85 -5.10 -23.98 0.71
C THR A 85 -4.66 -23.07 -0.43
N GLY A 86 -3.65 -23.47 -1.21
CA GLY A 86 -3.01 -22.60 -2.20
C GLY A 86 -2.10 -21.52 -1.60
N HIS A 87 -1.87 -21.52 -0.28
CA HIS A 87 -1.00 -20.55 0.39
C HIS A 87 0.42 -21.09 0.57
N SER A 88 1.41 -20.24 0.32
CA SER A 88 2.83 -20.58 0.52
C SER A 88 3.33 -20.33 1.94
N ARG A 89 2.60 -19.52 2.73
CA ARG A 89 2.98 -19.12 4.08
C ARG A 89 1.81 -19.28 5.03
N PHE A 90 2.12 -19.68 6.25
CA PHE A 90 1.15 -19.90 7.33
C PHE A 90 1.71 -19.25 8.60
N PRO A 91 1.05 -18.24 9.18
CA PRO A 91 1.48 -17.67 10.46
C PRO A 91 1.48 -18.75 11.53
N VAL A 92 2.56 -18.87 12.29
CA VAL A 92 2.64 -19.72 13.49
C VAL A 92 2.25 -18.85 14.68
N ARG A 93 1.41 -19.37 15.58
CA ARG A 93 0.93 -18.66 16.76
C ARG A 93 1.29 -19.42 18.02
N ASP A 94 1.69 -18.68 19.03
CA ASP A 94 1.87 -19.20 20.39
C ASP A 94 0.53 -19.29 21.14
N GLU A 95 0.61 -19.74 22.40
CA GLU A 95 -0.52 -19.86 23.32
C GLU A 95 -1.23 -18.53 23.63
N THR A 96 -0.57 -17.38 23.40
CA THR A 96 -1.14 -16.03 23.55
C THR A 96 -1.74 -15.50 22.24
N ASP A 97 -1.78 -16.33 21.20
CA ASP A 97 -2.22 -16.00 19.84
C ASP A 97 -1.27 -15.02 19.12
N ALA A 98 -0.09 -14.73 19.68
CA ALA A 98 0.92 -13.89 19.04
C ALA A 98 1.60 -14.66 17.91
N VAL A 99 1.94 -13.96 16.81
CA VAL A 99 2.66 -14.60 15.69
C VAL A 99 4.15 -14.69 16.05
N VAL A 100 4.69 -15.91 15.99
CA VAL A 100 6.09 -16.25 16.35
C VAL A 100 6.91 -16.73 15.15
#